data_AF-A0A673T5F0-F1
#
_entry.id   AF-A0A673T5F0-F1
#
_cell.length_a   1.000
_cell.length_b   1.000
_cell.length_c   1.000
_cell.angle_alpha   90.00
_cell.angle_beta   90.00
_cell.angle_gamma   90.00
#
_symmetry.space_group_name_H-M   'P 1'
#
loop_
_entity.id
_entity.type
_entity.pdbx_description
1 polymer ?
#
loop_
_entity_poly.entity_id
_entity_poly.type
_entity_poly.pdbx_seq_one_letter_code
_entity_poly.pdbx_strand_id
1 'polypeptide(L)'
;MDFSKGSGAAAYSEKSELETYNAFSAEMARIKSQMWGFNNYGVPQWTREEKRENGLKTESPAIRLRGCNIEKLEEAQTWIQRILNLHDHHIIENSHIFYLGKREHDILTQLQNNLRVSISEIISPEKVILEIKGAQANLIEVVMNIEHMLCEVQEEMARKKELALWSWLGQGTDWQPKNQDEMKRTTFLKCPKLLSEEIQDQKKQFESCGLRVIKVEEIDNAVLMAIFQRKKKMVEGRTHRKPVSHRLFQQVPYQFCEAVCRVGFQRMYSVPCDPKYGVGIYFTKNLKNLAYQVKKTPTTDELIYVFEAEVLTGSFCQGHQLNIVPPPLSPGDRESHDSVVDNVSSPEIFVIFSGTQALPRYLWTCIPDRVQPQDDSAGLMMLSSQQPWGRFSSGSSVD
;
A
#
# COMPACT_ATOMS: atom_id res chain seq x y z
N MET A 1 6.46 -36.81 -26.41
CA MET A 1 7.88 -37.22 -26.28
C MET A 1 8.71 -35.96 -26.23
N ASP A 2 9.57 -35.90 -25.23
CA ASP A 2 10.66 -34.96 -24.94
C ASP A 2 10.41 -33.45 -25.06
N PHE A 3 10.38 -32.79 -23.89
CA PHE A 3 11.07 -31.52 -23.73
C PHE A 3 11.89 -31.54 -22.43
N SER A 4 13.20 -31.46 -22.64
CA SER A 4 14.27 -31.46 -21.64
C SER A 4 14.15 -30.32 -20.64
N LYS A 5 14.42 -30.62 -19.37
CA LYS A 5 14.65 -29.64 -18.29
C LYS A 5 15.96 -28.90 -18.54
N GLY A 6 15.87 -27.60 -18.82
CA GLY A 6 16.99 -26.67 -18.69
C GLY A 6 16.92 -25.96 -17.35
N SER A 7 17.80 -26.32 -16.42
CA SER A 7 18.04 -25.60 -15.17
C SER A 7 18.83 -24.33 -15.45
N GLY A 8 18.19 -23.17 -15.30
CA GLY A 8 18.85 -21.86 -15.32
C GLY A 8 18.31 -21.03 -14.17
N ALA A 9 19.05 -20.96 -13.07
CA ALA A 9 18.79 -20.01 -12.00
C ALA A 9 19.03 -18.59 -12.56
N ALA A 10 17.95 -17.89 -12.92
CA ALA A 10 18.03 -16.50 -13.31
C ALA A 10 18.07 -15.64 -12.04
N ALA A 11 19.24 -15.07 -11.77
CA ALA A 11 19.38 -13.96 -10.84
C ALA A 11 18.44 -12.83 -11.28
N TYR A 12 17.44 -12.50 -10.45
CA TYR A 12 16.57 -11.35 -10.65
C TYR A 12 17.43 -10.09 -10.61
N SER A 13 17.54 -9.41 -11.75
CA SER A 13 18.30 -8.17 -11.90
C SER A 13 17.31 -7.05 -12.22
N GLU A 14 17.17 -6.08 -11.31
CA GLU A 14 16.36 -4.86 -11.45
C GLU A 14 16.64 -4.10 -12.77
N LYS A 15 17.80 -4.33 -13.42
CA LYS A 15 18.11 -3.78 -14.75
C LYS A 15 17.10 -4.16 -15.82
N SER A 16 16.54 -5.37 -15.75
CA SER A 16 15.61 -5.87 -16.78
C SER A 16 14.29 -5.11 -16.81
N GLU A 17 13.79 -4.65 -15.66
CA GLU A 17 12.53 -3.92 -15.57
C GLU A 17 12.68 -2.49 -16.09
N LEU A 18 13.79 -1.83 -15.76
CA LEU A 18 14.09 -0.47 -16.23
C LEU A 18 14.32 -0.44 -17.75
N GLU A 19 15.03 -1.43 -18.30
CA GLU A 19 15.24 -1.58 -19.75
C GLU A 19 13.91 -1.81 -20.49
N THR A 20 13.02 -2.62 -19.93
CA THR A 20 11.68 -2.87 -20.49
C THR A 20 10.82 -1.61 -20.45
N TYR A 21 10.82 -0.88 -19.34
CA TYR A 21 10.10 0.40 -19.21
C TYR A 21 10.61 1.45 -20.20
N ASN A 22 11.92 1.57 -20.36
CA ASN A 22 12.54 2.51 -21.30
C ASN A 22 12.19 2.16 -22.75
N ALA A 23 12.22 0.88 -23.12
CA ALA A 23 11.83 0.42 -24.46
C ALA A 23 10.35 0.71 -24.75
N PHE A 24 9.45 0.41 -23.80
CA PHE A 24 8.03 0.72 -23.93
C PHE A 24 7.79 2.23 -24.06
N SER A 25 8.43 3.04 -23.22
CA SER A 25 8.29 4.50 -23.24
C SER A 25 8.79 5.12 -24.54
N ALA A 26 9.91 4.62 -25.08
CA ALA A 26 10.43 5.05 -26.37
C ALA A 26 9.46 4.72 -27.52
N GLU A 27 8.85 3.53 -27.48
CA GLU A 27 7.88 3.11 -28.49
C GLU A 27 6.57 3.92 -28.40
N MET A 28 6.08 4.21 -27.19
CA MET A 28 4.93 5.09 -26.98
C MET A 28 5.20 6.52 -27.45
N ALA A 29 6.41 7.06 -27.23
CA ALA A 29 6.82 8.35 -27.77
C ALA A 29 6.90 8.35 -29.31
N ARG A 30 7.35 7.24 -29.91
CA ARG A 30 7.36 7.02 -31.36
C ARG A 30 5.94 7.01 -31.92
N ILE A 31 5.00 6.32 -31.27
CA ILE A 31 3.59 6.28 -31.69
C ILE A 31 2.93 7.65 -31.51
N LYS A 32 3.19 8.35 -30.40
CA LYS A 32 2.66 9.69 -30.14
C LYS A 32 3.15 10.72 -31.16
N SER A 33 4.42 10.64 -31.58
CA SER A 33 4.95 11.50 -32.65
C SER A 33 4.39 11.15 -34.03
N GLN A 34 4.03 9.89 -34.29
CA GLN A 34 3.29 9.50 -35.49
C GLN A 34 1.83 9.98 -35.47
N MET A 35 1.20 10.09 -34.30
CA MET A 35 -0.17 10.60 -34.16
C MET A 35 -0.28 12.12 -34.38
N TRP A 36 0.74 12.91 -34.03
CA TRP A 36 0.76 14.36 -34.30
C TRP A 36 0.84 14.75 -35.79
N GLY A 37 1.02 13.78 -36.69
CA GLY A 37 0.88 13.99 -38.14
C GLY A 37 -0.56 13.96 -38.67
N PHE A 38 -1.54 13.52 -37.86
CA PHE A 38 -2.93 13.34 -38.28
C PHE A 38 -3.88 14.13 -37.38
N ASN A 39 -4.01 15.42 -37.68
CA ASN A 39 -5.04 16.28 -37.09
C ASN A 39 -6.43 16.05 -37.71
N ASN A 40 -6.79 14.78 -37.93
CA ASN A 40 -8.13 14.37 -38.32
C ASN A 40 -8.44 13.04 -37.64
N TYR A 41 -9.55 12.98 -36.90
CA TYR A 41 -10.14 11.75 -36.40
C TYR A 41 -10.47 10.83 -37.59
N GLY A 42 -9.49 10.02 -37.98
CA GLY A 42 -9.59 9.00 -39.01
C GLY A 42 -8.70 7.85 -38.58
N VAL A 43 -9.32 6.72 -38.23
CA VAL A 43 -8.63 5.45 -37.98
C VAL A 43 -7.67 5.19 -39.15
N PRO A 44 -6.35 4.99 -38.93
CA PRO A 44 -5.44 4.71 -40.02
C PRO A 44 -5.85 3.41 -40.70
N GLN A 45 -6.23 3.52 -41.97
CA GLN A 45 -6.56 2.39 -42.81
C GLN A 45 -5.26 1.66 -43.15
N TRP A 46 -4.96 0.57 -42.43
CA TRP A 46 -3.83 -0.29 -42.75
C TRP A 46 -4.03 -0.85 -44.16
N THR A 47 -3.01 -0.69 -45.01
CA THR A 47 -2.99 -1.18 -46.38
C THR A 47 -3.17 -2.69 -46.38
N ARG A 48 -4.32 -3.07 -46.94
CA ARG A 48 -4.77 -4.41 -47.28
C ARG A 48 -3.74 -5.14 -48.13
N GLU A 49 -2.90 -5.95 -47.49
CA GLU A 49 -2.23 -7.06 -48.16
C GLU A 49 -1.75 -8.10 -47.14
N GLU A 50 -2.70 -8.84 -46.57
CA GLU A 50 -2.44 -10.23 -46.19
C GLU A 50 -3.67 -11.06 -46.54
N LYS A 51 -3.40 -12.10 -47.33
CA LYS A 51 -4.38 -12.91 -48.05
C LYS A 51 -5.27 -13.67 -47.09
N ARG A 52 -6.54 -13.73 -47.49
CA ARG A 52 -7.59 -14.59 -46.95
C ARG A 52 -7.12 -16.05 -46.90
N GLU A 53 -7.12 -16.62 -45.70
CA GLU A 53 -7.55 -18.00 -45.51
C GLU A 53 -8.16 -18.15 -44.11
N ASN A 54 -9.40 -18.63 -44.08
CA ASN A 54 -10.24 -18.94 -42.91
C ASN A 54 -10.89 -17.76 -42.18
N GLY A 55 -12.23 -17.81 -42.12
CA GLY A 55 -13.10 -16.76 -41.58
C GLY A 55 -12.80 -16.42 -40.13
N LEU A 56 -12.12 -15.29 -39.92
CA LEU A 56 -11.93 -14.71 -38.61
C LEU A 56 -13.05 -13.70 -38.38
N LYS A 57 -13.90 -13.97 -37.38
CA LYS A 57 -14.66 -12.93 -36.69
C LYS A 57 -13.69 -11.79 -36.42
N THR A 58 -14.06 -10.56 -36.76
CA THR A 58 -13.34 -9.36 -36.34
C THR A 58 -13.14 -9.46 -34.82
N GLU A 59 -11.93 -9.80 -34.38
CA GLU A 59 -11.59 -9.85 -32.96
C GLU A 59 -11.82 -8.44 -32.43
N SER A 60 -12.71 -8.30 -31.43
CA SER A 60 -12.89 -7.05 -30.73
C SER A 60 -11.53 -6.54 -30.23
N PRO A 61 -11.27 -5.23 -30.25
CA PRO A 61 -10.00 -4.69 -29.76
C PRO A 61 -9.75 -5.18 -28.34
N ALA A 62 -8.59 -5.80 -28.13
CA ALA A 62 -8.24 -6.44 -26.86
C ALA A 62 -6.87 -5.93 -26.38
N ILE A 63 -6.79 -5.58 -25.10
CA ILE A 63 -5.53 -5.28 -24.42
C ILE A 63 -5.02 -6.59 -23.82
N ARG A 64 -3.84 -7.04 -24.26
CA ARG A 64 -3.17 -8.22 -23.70
C ARG A 64 -2.00 -7.78 -22.83
N LEU A 65 -2.09 -8.05 -21.53
CA LEU A 65 -0.99 -7.83 -20.60
C LEU A 65 -0.05 -9.04 -20.62
N ARG A 66 1.26 -8.80 -20.66
CA ARG A 66 2.30 -9.83 -20.54
C ARG A 66 3.35 -9.39 -19.54
N GLY A 67 3.71 -10.28 -18.63
CA GLY A 67 4.73 -10.04 -17.61
C GLY A 67 5.09 -11.35 -16.92
N CYS A 68 6.25 -11.37 -16.27
CA CYS A 68 6.72 -12.51 -15.49
C CYS A 68 6.24 -12.46 -14.02
N ASN A 69 5.87 -11.27 -13.53
CA ASN A 69 5.31 -11.09 -12.20
C ASN A 69 3.78 -11.06 -12.29
N ILE A 70 3.12 -12.09 -11.75
CA ILE A 70 1.67 -12.23 -11.79
C ILE A 70 0.96 -11.16 -10.95
N GLU A 71 1.54 -10.74 -9.82
CA GLU A 71 0.94 -9.72 -8.96
C GLU A 71 0.87 -8.37 -9.68
N LYS A 72 1.97 -7.93 -10.31
CA LYS A 72 2.00 -6.72 -11.15
C LYS A 72 0.98 -6.82 -12.28
N LEU A 73 0.80 -8.01 -12.84
CA LEU A 73 -0.12 -8.24 -13.95
C LEU A 73 -1.59 -8.11 -13.51
N GLU A 74 -1.95 -8.74 -12.40
CA GLU A 74 -3.32 -8.69 -11.84
C GLU A 74 -3.67 -7.27 -11.36
N GLU A 75 -2.72 -6.58 -10.73
CA GLU A 75 -2.87 -5.18 -10.32
C GLU A 75 -3.00 -4.24 -11.52
N ALA A 76 -2.16 -4.41 -12.55
CA ALA A 76 -2.27 -3.65 -13.79
C ALA A 76 -3.59 -3.92 -14.51
N GLN A 77 -4.07 -5.18 -14.52
CA GLN A 77 -5.35 -5.54 -15.11
C GLN A 77 -6.51 -4.84 -14.37
N THR A 78 -6.52 -4.94 -13.05
CA THR A 78 -7.54 -4.32 -12.19
C THR A 78 -7.56 -2.80 -12.39
N TRP A 79 -6.38 -2.20 -12.42
CA TRP A 79 -6.22 -0.77 -12.66
C TRP A 79 -6.72 -0.35 -14.06
N ILE A 80 -6.36 -1.07 -15.13
CA ILE A 80 -6.83 -0.78 -16.49
C ILE A 80 -8.35 -0.92 -16.55
N GLN A 81 -8.92 -1.97 -15.98
CA GLN A 81 -10.37 -2.16 -15.93
C GLN A 81 -11.06 -1.01 -15.20
N ARG A 82 -10.49 -0.54 -14.08
CA ARG A 82 -11.01 0.62 -13.34
C ARG A 82 -10.98 1.90 -14.18
N ILE A 83 -9.88 2.16 -14.88
CA ILE A 83 -9.71 3.35 -15.73
C ILE A 83 -10.62 3.32 -16.97
N LEU A 84 -10.80 2.15 -17.60
CA LEU A 84 -11.68 2.01 -18.76
C LEU A 84 -13.16 2.12 -18.41
N ASN A 85 -13.54 1.81 -17.17
CA ASN A 85 -14.90 1.93 -16.67
C ASN A 85 -15.19 3.29 -16.00
N LEU A 86 -14.32 4.28 -16.12
CA LEU A 86 -14.59 5.63 -15.62
C LEU A 86 -15.80 6.24 -16.34
N HIS A 87 -16.59 7.00 -15.59
CA HIS A 87 -17.73 7.75 -16.11
C HIS A 87 -17.40 9.25 -16.14
N ASP A 88 -18.29 10.09 -15.63
CA ASP A 88 -18.15 11.55 -15.52
C ASP A 88 -17.51 12.00 -14.19
N HIS A 89 -17.14 11.03 -13.34
CA HIS A 89 -16.64 11.24 -12.00
C HIS A 89 -15.61 10.17 -11.60
N HIS A 90 -14.57 10.57 -10.88
CA HIS A 90 -13.60 9.67 -10.27
C HIS A 90 -13.09 10.22 -8.93
N ILE A 91 -12.76 9.31 -8.01
CA ILE A 91 -12.17 9.64 -6.70
C ILE A 91 -10.84 8.91 -6.59
N ILE A 92 -9.79 9.67 -6.29
CA ILE A 92 -8.47 9.13 -5.92
C ILE A 92 -8.31 9.30 -4.41
N GLU A 93 -8.31 8.18 -3.67
CA GLU A 93 -8.00 8.15 -2.25
C GLU A 93 -6.54 7.72 -2.06
N ASN A 94 -5.64 8.67 -1.74
CA ASN A 94 -4.22 8.41 -1.54
C ASN A 94 -3.61 9.37 -0.51
N SER A 95 -3.06 8.85 0.58
CA SER A 95 -2.46 9.66 1.64
C SER A 95 -1.27 10.52 1.19
N HIS A 96 -0.63 10.20 0.06
CA HIS A 96 0.44 11.03 -0.50
C HIS A 96 -0.05 12.38 -1.04
N ILE A 97 -1.37 12.58 -1.17
CA ILE A 97 -1.95 13.87 -1.52
C ILE A 97 -1.56 14.94 -0.48
N PHE A 98 -1.39 14.58 0.79
CA PHE A 98 -0.88 15.49 1.84
C PHE A 98 0.51 16.08 1.56
N TYR A 99 1.28 15.48 0.65
CA TYR A 99 2.63 15.91 0.33
C TYR A 99 2.73 16.65 -1.01
N LEU A 100 1.62 16.94 -1.67
CA LEU A 100 1.65 17.76 -2.87
C LEU A 100 2.15 19.17 -2.49
N GLY A 101 3.26 19.57 -3.10
CA GLY A 101 3.83 20.90 -2.94
C GLY A 101 3.29 21.86 -3.99
N LYS A 102 3.91 23.04 -4.06
CA LYS A 102 3.54 24.06 -5.06
C LYS A 102 3.61 23.51 -6.49
N ARG A 103 4.67 22.78 -6.82
CA ARG A 103 4.88 22.21 -8.17
C ARG A 103 3.74 21.27 -8.56
N GLU A 104 3.32 20.40 -7.65
CA GLU A 104 2.26 19.44 -7.90
C GLU A 104 0.89 20.14 -8.02
N HIS A 105 0.62 21.16 -7.20
CA HIS A 105 -0.59 21.98 -7.33
C HIS A 105 -0.62 22.80 -8.63
N ASP A 106 0.53 23.27 -9.11
CA ASP A 106 0.64 23.93 -10.42
C ASP A 106 0.28 22.94 -11.55
N ILE A 107 0.71 21.68 -11.46
CA ILE A 107 0.35 20.61 -12.42
C ILE A 107 -1.17 20.33 -12.37
N LEU A 108 -1.75 20.17 -11.18
CA LEU A 108 -3.20 19.97 -11.03
C LEU A 108 -4.00 21.12 -11.67
N THR A 109 -3.54 22.35 -11.47
CA THR A 109 -4.17 23.55 -12.05
C THR A 109 -4.06 23.56 -13.57
N GLN A 110 -2.91 23.17 -14.13
CA GLN A 110 -2.71 23.04 -15.58
C GLN A 110 -3.64 21.98 -16.19
N LEU A 111 -3.75 20.81 -15.56
CA LEU A 111 -4.66 19.75 -16.00
C LEU A 111 -6.12 20.23 -16.01
N GLN A 112 -6.52 20.93 -14.94
CA GLN A 112 -7.86 21.49 -14.82
C GLN A 112 -8.20 22.44 -15.99
N ASN A 113 -7.29 23.37 -16.30
CA ASN A 113 -7.49 24.38 -17.34
C ASN A 113 -7.44 23.80 -18.76
N ASN A 114 -6.50 22.88 -19.02
CA ASN A 114 -6.28 22.34 -20.36
C ASN A 114 -7.38 21.35 -20.76
N LEU A 115 -7.83 20.51 -19.81
CA LEU A 115 -8.76 19.41 -20.08
C LEU A 115 -10.20 19.72 -19.63
N ARG A 116 -10.46 20.96 -19.17
CA ARG A 116 -11.78 21.44 -18.72
C ARG A 116 -12.46 20.51 -17.73
N VAL A 117 -11.68 19.91 -16.84
CA VAL A 117 -12.17 19.09 -15.73
C VAL A 117 -12.31 19.96 -14.48
N SER A 118 -12.98 19.47 -13.45
CA SER A 118 -12.96 20.03 -12.11
C SER A 118 -12.20 19.08 -11.21
N ILE A 119 -11.19 19.59 -10.48
CA ILE A 119 -10.42 18.84 -9.50
C ILE A 119 -10.64 19.50 -8.15
N SER A 120 -11.08 18.73 -7.16
CA SER A 120 -11.36 19.23 -5.80
C SER A 120 -10.68 18.35 -4.78
N GLU A 121 -9.91 18.98 -3.89
CA GLU A 121 -9.28 18.30 -2.78
C GLU A 121 -10.20 18.33 -1.56
N ILE A 122 -10.53 17.16 -1.04
CA ILE A 122 -11.35 17.01 0.16
C ILE A 122 -10.45 16.37 1.22
N ILE A 123 -10.05 17.19 2.19
CA ILE A 123 -9.23 16.80 3.32
C ILE A 123 -10.13 16.60 4.52
N SER A 124 -10.11 15.39 5.07
CA SER A 124 -10.66 15.08 6.38
C SER A 124 -9.53 14.60 7.31
N PRO A 125 -9.71 14.60 8.64
CA PRO A 125 -8.71 14.07 9.57
C PRO A 125 -8.32 12.60 9.28
N GLU A 126 -9.19 11.89 8.58
CA GLU A 126 -9.15 10.45 8.35
C GLU A 126 -8.74 10.07 6.93
N LYS A 127 -9.06 10.90 5.95
CA LYS A 127 -8.90 10.63 4.52
C LYS A 127 -8.59 11.89 3.74
N VAL A 128 -7.73 11.75 2.72
CA VAL A 128 -7.57 12.76 1.68
C VAL A 128 -7.97 12.15 0.36
N ILE A 129 -8.85 12.86 -0.32
CA ILE A 129 -9.35 12.44 -1.63
C ILE A 129 -9.20 13.60 -2.61
N LEU A 130 -8.86 13.25 -3.85
CA LEU A 130 -9.03 14.11 -5.00
C LEU A 130 -10.30 13.67 -5.72
N GLU A 131 -11.30 14.53 -5.74
CA GLU A 131 -12.51 14.36 -6.53
C GLU A 131 -12.32 15.01 -7.90
N ILE A 132 -12.52 14.23 -8.98
CA ILE A 132 -12.33 14.68 -10.36
C ILE A 132 -13.65 14.51 -11.11
N LYS A 133 -14.13 15.58 -11.74
CA LYS A 133 -15.38 15.62 -12.53
C LYS A 133 -15.11 16.14 -13.93
N GLY A 134 -15.69 15.53 -14.96
CA GLY A 134 -15.49 15.96 -16.34
C GLY A 134 -15.97 14.97 -17.39
N ALA A 135 -15.64 15.22 -18.66
CA ALA A 135 -15.92 14.26 -19.72
C ALA A 135 -15.00 13.03 -19.62
N GLN A 136 -15.53 11.83 -19.89
CA GLN A 136 -14.82 10.56 -19.72
C GLN A 136 -13.44 10.52 -20.41
N ALA A 137 -13.35 10.98 -21.66
CA ALA A 137 -12.09 10.98 -22.40
C ALA A 137 -10.99 11.81 -21.72
N ASN A 138 -11.38 12.95 -21.13
CA ASN A 138 -10.47 13.85 -20.42
C ASN A 138 -10.13 13.32 -19.02
N LEU A 139 -11.09 12.65 -18.36
CA LEU A 139 -10.91 12.03 -17.05
C LEU A 139 -9.80 10.98 -17.07
N ILE A 140 -9.78 10.10 -18.08
CA ILE A 140 -8.74 9.07 -18.20
C ILE A 140 -7.35 9.71 -18.22
N GLU A 141 -7.14 10.75 -19.04
CA GLU A 141 -5.86 11.45 -19.13
C GLU A 141 -5.51 12.16 -17.81
N VAL A 142 -6.48 12.81 -17.16
CA VAL A 142 -6.25 13.49 -15.87
C VAL A 142 -5.87 12.49 -14.78
N VAL A 143 -6.64 11.41 -14.62
CA VAL A 143 -6.39 10.39 -13.59
C VAL A 143 -5.02 9.74 -13.80
N MET A 144 -4.67 9.40 -15.04
CA MET A 144 -3.34 8.92 -15.42
C MET A 144 -2.21 9.85 -14.94
N ASN A 145 -2.31 11.15 -15.23
CA ASN A 145 -1.28 12.12 -14.85
C ASN A 145 -1.21 12.30 -13.31
N ILE A 146 -2.36 12.32 -12.63
CA ILE A 146 -2.40 12.47 -11.17
C ILE A 146 -1.82 11.24 -10.48
N GLU A 147 -2.19 10.03 -10.90
CA GLU A 147 -1.67 8.81 -10.30
C GLU A 147 -0.17 8.63 -10.59
N HIS A 148 0.30 9.01 -11.79
CA HIS A 148 1.74 9.08 -12.08
C HIS A 148 2.46 10.05 -11.13
N MET A 149 1.94 11.27 -10.97
CA MET A 149 2.50 12.26 -10.06
C MET A 149 2.54 11.75 -8.61
N LEU A 150 1.49 11.05 -8.16
CA LEU A 150 1.44 10.44 -6.82
C LEU A 150 2.49 9.33 -6.66
N CYS A 151 2.76 8.54 -7.70
CA CYS A 151 3.86 7.58 -7.70
C CYS A 151 5.23 8.26 -7.55
N GLU A 152 5.47 9.38 -8.23
CA GLU A 152 6.70 10.16 -8.09
C GLU A 152 6.87 10.72 -6.67
N VAL A 153 5.79 11.26 -6.09
CA VAL A 153 5.78 11.75 -4.70
C VAL A 153 6.06 10.60 -3.73
N GLN A 154 5.46 9.43 -3.94
CA GLN A 154 5.73 8.24 -3.13
C GLN A 154 7.21 7.83 -3.20
N GLU A 155 7.81 7.80 -4.39
CA GLU A 155 9.23 7.44 -4.54
C GLU A 155 10.16 8.44 -3.86
N GLU A 156 9.88 9.74 -4.00
CA GLU A 156 10.64 10.80 -3.33
C GLU A 156 10.55 10.67 -1.80
N MET A 157 9.36 10.35 -1.27
CA MET A 157 9.17 10.10 0.16
C MET A 157 9.90 8.84 0.63
N ALA A 158 9.88 7.77 -0.17
CA ALA A 158 10.67 6.57 0.10
C ALA A 158 12.17 6.89 0.15
N ARG A 159 12.71 7.62 -0.84
CA ARG A 159 14.13 8.05 -0.83
C ARG A 159 14.51 8.84 0.41
N LYS A 160 13.67 9.81 0.82
CA LYS A 160 13.91 10.58 2.07
C LYS A 160 13.96 9.68 3.30
N LYS A 161 13.10 8.66 3.36
CA LYS A 161 13.07 7.69 4.46
C LYS A 161 14.27 6.75 4.43
N GLU A 162 14.71 6.30 3.25
CA GLU A 162 15.95 5.53 3.09
C GLU A 162 17.13 6.33 3.66
N LEU A 163 17.27 7.60 3.26
CA LEU A 163 18.32 8.48 3.77
C LEU A 163 18.28 8.61 5.30
N ALA A 164 17.09 8.75 5.88
CA ALA A 164 16.92 8.80 7.33
C ALA A 164 17.37 7.49 8.02
N LEU A 165 17.06 6.32 7.44
CA LEU A 165 17.52 5.03 7.97
C LEU A 165 19.05 4.95 7.96
N TRP A 166 19.69 5.33 6.86
CA TRP A 166 21.14 5.34 6.77
C TRP A 166 21.79 6.32 7.74
N SER A 167 21.19 7.50 7.94
CA SER A 167 21.63 8.45 8.96
C SER A 167 21.57 7.84 10.37
N TRP A 168 20.51 7.10 10.68
CA TRP A 168 20.37 6.43 11.98
C TRP A 168 21.37 5.28 12.17
N LEU A 169 21.71 4.57 11.09
CA LEU A 169 22.77 3.57 11.11
C LEU A 169 24.13 4.22 11.41
N GLY A 170 24.43 5.32 10.68
CA GLY A 170 25.69 6.08 10.71
C GLY A 170 25.95 6.86 12.00
N GLN A 171 25.00 7.02 12.92
CA GLN A 171 25.28 7.57 14.27
C GLN A 171 26.30 6.75 15.10
N GLY A 172 26.83 5.63 14.56
CA GLY A 172 27.95 4.86 15.12
C GLY A 172 29.15 4.64 14.19
N THR A 173 29.18 5.20 12.98
CA THR A 173 30.31 5.10 12.04
C THR A 173 30.46 6.41 11.26
N ASP A 174 31.70 6.85 11.04
CA ASP A 174 32.11 8.13 10.42
C ASP A 174 31.72 8.31 8.92
N TRP A 175 30.67 7.64 8.47
CA TRP A 175 30.18 7.64 7.10
C TRP A 175 28.96 8.56 6.97
N GLN A 176 29.18 9.74 6.37
CA GLN A 176 28.13 10.56 5.78
C GLN A 176 28.21 10.51 4.25
N PRO A 177 27.08 10.33 3.54
CA PRO A 177 27.05 10.46 2.09
C PRO A 177 27.37 11.91 1.69
N LYS A 178 28.32 12.11 0.77
CA LYS A 178 28.75 13.44 0.36
C LYS A 178 27.79 14.10 -0.63
N ASN A 179 26.92 13.32 -1.32
CA ASN A 179 25.91 13.79 -2.27
C ASN A 179 24.66 12.88 -2.26
N GLN A 180 23.48 13.43 -2.61
CA GLN A 180 22.22 12.66 -2.73
C GLN A 180 22.25 11.60 -3.84
N ASP A 181 23.08 11.79 -4.88
CA ASP A 181 23.18 10.89 -6.04
C ASP A 181 24.13 9.69 -5.83
N GLU A 182 25.03 9.73 -4.84
CA GLU A 182 25.95 8.62 -4.53
C GLU A 182 25.32 7.54 -3.64
N MET A 183 24.11 7.78 -3.13
CA MET A 183 23.41 6.86 -2.25
C MET A 183 22.89 5.66 -3.04
N LYS A 184 23.52 4.49 -2.89
CA LYS A 184 22.94 3.24 -3.39
C LYS A 184 21.58 3.03 -2.73
N ARG A 185 20.54 2.82 -3.54
CA ARG A 185 19.19 2.44 -3.12
C ARG A 185 19.30 1.36 -2.04
N THR A 186 18.49 1.44 -0.99
CA THR A 186 18.55 0.41 0.07
C THR A 186 18.19 -0.92 -0.56
N THR A 187 19.20 -1.78 -0.73
CA THR A 187 18.98 -3.09 -1.33
C THR A 187 18.30 -3.95 -0.29
N PHE A 188 17.08 -4.38 -0.59
CA PHE A 188 16.38 -5.42 0.15
C PHE A 188 16.30 -6.66 -0.74
N LEU A 189 16.30 -7.83 -0.12
CA LEU A 189 16.03 -9.08 -0.81
C LEU A 189 14.62 -9.53 -0.46
N LYS A 190 13.87 -9.92 -1.49
CA LYS A 190 12.56 -10.54 -1.35
C LYS A 190 12.63 -11.91 -2.02
N CYS A 191 12.62 -12.95 -1.20
CA CYS A 191 12.88 -14.31 -1.66
C CYS A 191 11.68 -15.20 -1.34
N PRO A 192 11.21 -16.05 -2.28
CA PRO A 192 10.23 -17.08 -1.96
C PRO A 192 10.73 -17.92 -0.78
N LYS A 193 9.93 -18.00 0.29
CA LYS A 193 10.34 -18.76 1.48
C LYS A 193 10.06 -20.25 1.26
N LEU A 194 11.08 -21.08 1.48
CA LEU A 194 10.91 -22.54 1.49
C LEU A 194 10.00 -22.96 2.64
N LEU A 195 9.17 -23.97 2.39
CA LEU A 195 8.25 -24.55 3.36
C LEU A 195 9.04 -25.13 4.55
N SER A 196 9.08 -24.38 5.64
CA SER A 196 9.45 -24.87 6.96
C SER A 196 8.18 -25.21 7.74
N GLU A 197 8.31 -26.02 8.80
CA GLU A 197 7.19 -26.38 9.68
C GLU A 197 6.48 -25.14 10.23
N GLU A 198 7.24 -24.14 10.67
CA GLU A 198 6.73 -22.87 11.16
C GLU A 198 5.89 -22.13 10.11
N ILE A 199 6.39 -22.02 8.87
CA ILE A 199 5.67 -21.36 7.77
C ILE A 199 4.43 -22.15 7.38
N GLN A 200 4.45 -23.48 7.49
CA GLN A 200 3.31 -24.32 7.20
C GLN A 200 2.21 -24.17 8.25
N ASP A 201 2.56 -24.10 9.53
CA ASP A 201 1.58 -23.85 10.60
C ASP A 201 0.98 -22.45 10.52
N GLN A 202 1.81 -21.46 10.20
CA GLN A 202 1.34 -20.11 9.96
C GLN A 202 0.39 -20.06 8.75
N LYS A 203 0.72 -20.77 7.66
CA LYS A 203 -0.16 -20.90 6.50
C LYS A 203 -1.53 -21.49 6.88
N LYS A 204 -1.57 -22.55 7.71
CA LYS A 204 -2.84 -23.11 8.22
C LYS A 204 -3.62 -22.08 9.04
N GLN A 205 -2.94 -21.22 9.80
CA GLN A 205 -3.59 -20.16 10.57
C GLN A 205 -4.30 -19.16 9.64
N PHE A 206 -3.63 -18.70 8.57
CA PHE A 206 -4.24 -17.84 7.55
C PHE A 206 -5.47 -18.52 6.91
N GLU A 207 -5.33 -19.78 6.49
CA GLU A 207 -6.41 -20.55 5.86
C GLU A 207 -7.60 -20.74 6.81
N SER A 208 -7.36 -21.03 8.09
CA SER A 208 -8.42 -21.14 9.11
C SER A 208 -9.16 -19.83 9.37
N CYS A 209 -8.57 -18.69 9.01
CA CYS A 209 -9.19 -17.37 9.10
C CYS A 209 -9.91 -16.96 7.79
N GLY A 210 -9.99 -17.86 6.81
CA GLY A 210 -10.61 -17.59 5.52
C GLY A 210 -9.71 -16.82 4.55
N LEU A 211 -8.38 -16.93 4.70
CA LEU A 211 -7.40 -16.34 3.78
C LEU A 211 -6.59 -17.47 3.12
N ARG A 212 -6.85 -17.72 1.84
CA ARG A 212 -6.13 -18.75 1.08
C ARG A 212 -4.77 -18.22 0.66
N VAL A 213 -3.69 -18.81 1.19
CA VAL A 213 -2.31 -18.37 0.91
C VAL A 213 -1.83 -18.86 -0.46
N ILE A 214 -1.44 -17.93 -1.31
CA ILE A 214 -0.89 -18.18 -2.67
C ILE A 214 0.63 -18.21 -2.63
N LYS A 215 1.24 -17.25 -1.94
CA LYS A 215 2.70 -17.06 -1.92
C LYS A 215 3.14 -16.50 -0.57
N VAL A 216 4.35 -16.89 -0.16
CA VAL A 216 5.05 -16.35 1.01
C VAL A 216 6.45 -15.94 0.61
N GLU A 217 6.81 -14.70 0.89
CA GLU A 217 8.14 -14.16 0.60
C GLU A 217 8.78 -13.66 1.89
N GLU A 218 10.04 -14.05 2.12
CA GLU A 218 10.86 -13.50 3.19
C GLU A 218 11.48 -12.18 2.75
N ILE A 219 11.48 -11.21 3.65
CA ILE A 219 11.99 -9.87 3.42
C ILE A 219 13.27 -9.71 4.23
N ASP A 220 14.38 -9.45 3.56
CA ASP A 220 15.65 -9.13 4.17
C ASP A 220 16.06 -7.70 3.82
N ASN A 221 15.99 -6.83 4.82
CA ASN A 221 16.49 -5.46 4.76
C ASN A 221 17.50 -5.26 5.88
N ALA A 222 18.78 -5.41 5.54
CA ALA A 222 19.87 -5.39 6.51
C ALA A 222 19.97 -4.07 7.29
N VAL A 223 19.71 -2.94 6.65
CA VAL A 223 19.76 -1.60 7.28
C VAL A 223 18.65 -1.47 8.31
N LEU A 224 17.41 -1.76 7.92
CA LEU A 224 16.26 -1.70 8.82
C LEU A 224 16.41 -2.71 9.96
N MET A 225 16.90 -3.92 9.67
CA MET A 225 17.17 -4.94 10.68
C MET A 225 18.20 -4.46 11.70
N ALA A 226 19.31 -3.86 11.29
CA ALA A 226 20.32 -3.35 12.20
C ALA A 226 19.77 -2.25 13.14
N ILE A 227 18.98 -1.32 12.58
CA ILE A 227 18.32 -0.26 13.36
C ILE A 227 17.31 -0.85 14.35
N PHE A 228 16.49 -1.79 13.89
CA PHE A 228 15.51 -2.48 14.72
C PHE A 228 16.18 -3.22 15.88
N GLN A 229 17.25 -3.97 15.63
CA GLN A 229 17.98 -4.69 16.68
C GLN A 229 18.63 -3.75 17.70
N ARG A 230 19.14 -2.58 17.27
CA ARG A 230 19.64 -1.55 18.18
C ARG A 230 18.52 -1.03 19.09
N LYS A 231 17.34 -0.74 18.53
CA LYS A 231 16.17 -0.32 19.31
C LYS A 231 15.66 -1.41 20.25
N LYS A 232 15.64 -2.67 19.80
CA LYS A 232 15.23 -3.82 20.61
C LYS A 232 16.07 -3.92 21.88
N LYS A 233 17.40 -3.88 21.77
CA LYS A 233 18.32 -3.88 22.92
C LYS A 233 18.05 -2.72 23.89
N MET A 234 17.75 -1.53 23.37
CA MET A 234 17.42 -0.37 24.19
C MET A 234 16.10 -0.55 24.95
N VAL A 235 15.08 -1.16 24.34
CA VAL A 235 13.81 -1.48 25.03
C VAL A 235 14.05 -2.58 26.08
N GLU A 236 14.78 -3.64 25.74
CA GLU A 236 15.12 -4.74 26.65
C GLU A 236 15.91 -4.28 27.90
N GLY A 237 16.73 -3.24 27.76
CA GLY A 237 17.44 -2.65 28.90
C GLY A 237 16.55 -1.82 29.84
N ARG A 238 15.39 -1.34 29.37
CA ARG A 238 14.47 -0.48 30.13
C ARG A 238 13.37 -1.29 30.81
N THR A 239 12.86 -2.34 30.16
CA THR A 239 11.79 -3.18 30.71
C THR A 239 12.26 -4.55 31.18
N HIS A 240 11.82 -4.95 32.37
CA HIS A 240 12.05 -6.29 32.91
C HIS A 240 10.99 -7.30 32.42
N ARG A 241 9.92 -6.82 31.75
CA ARG A 241 8.85 -7.67 31.21
C ARG A 241 9.21 -8.16 29.81
N LYS A 242 9.19 -9.48 29.63
CA LYS A 242 9.34 -10.16 28.33
C LYS A 242 7.99 -10.78 27.93
N PRO A 243 7.68 -10.87 26.62
CA PRO A 243 8.49 -10.41 25.48
C PRO A 243 8.36 -8.89 25.23
N VAL A 244 9.43 -8.26 24.75
CA VAL A 244 9.44 -6.82 24.38
C VAL A 244 8.92 -6.57 22.95
N SER A 245 8.76 -7.64 22.17
CA SER A 245 8.31 -7.62 20.80
C SER A 245 7.27 -8.70 20.56
N HIS A 246 6.37 -8.44 19.61
CA HIS A 246 5.32 -9.35 19.20
C HIS A 246 5.35 -9.54 17.68
N ARG A 247 5.00 -10.74 17.22
CA ARG A 247 4.70 -10.98 15.81
C ARG A 247 3.28 -10.53 15.54
N LEU A 248 3.12 -9.58 14.63
CA LEU A 248 1.83 -8.95 14.31
C LEU A 248 1.69 -8.79 12.80
N PHE A 249 0.46 -8.51 12.37
CA PHE A 249 0.08 -8.45 10.97
C PHE A 249 -0.43 -7.07 10.57
N GLN A 250 -0.18 -6.68 9.34
CA GLN A 250 -0.77 -5.50 8.72
C GLN A 250 -1.08 -5.78 7.25
N GLN A 251 -2.32 -5.53 6.83
CA GLN A 251 -2.67 -5.51 5.41
C GLN A 251 -2.17 -4.21 4.78
N VAL A 252 -1.54 -4.31 3.62
CA VAL A 252 -0.97 -3.16 2.91
C VAL A 252 -1.42 -3.22 1.44
N PRO A 253 -1.93 -2.13 0.85
CA PRO A 253 -2.21 -2.08 -0.59
C PRO A 253 -0.96 -2.36 -1.42
N TYR A 254 -1.11 -3.04 -2.56
CA TYR A 254 0.01 -3.49 -3.39
C TYR A 254 1.01 -2.37 -3.71
N GLN A 255 0.50 -1.19 -4.07
CA GLN A 255 1.30 -0.01 -4.42
C GLN A 255 2.30 0.40 -3.33
N PHE A 256 2.09 0.02 -2.06
CA PHE A 256 2.98 0.35 -0.94
C PHE A 256 3.86 -0.81 -0.48
N CYS A 257 3.69 -2.02 -1.04
CA CYS A 257 4.47 -3.20 -0.64
C CYS A 257 5.98 -2.99 -0.83
N GLU A 258 6.40 -2.40 -1.95
CA GLU A 258 7.82 -2.10 -2.18
C GLU A 258 8.35 -1.08 -1.16
N ALA A 259 7.57 -0.05 -0.86
CA ALA A 259 7.94 0.95 0.14
C ALA A 259 8.12 0.32 1.53
N VAL A 260 7.23 -0.58 1.96
CA VAL A 260 7.38 -1.31 3.23
C VAL A 260 8.69 -2.11 3.26
N CYS A 261 9.02 -2.82 2.18
CA CYS A 261 10.26 -3.60 2.09
C CYS A 261 11.52 -2.71 2.14
N ARG A 262 11.47 -1.53 1.52
CA ARG A 262 12.60 -0.59 1.43
C ARG A 262 12.82 0.22 2.70
N VAL A 263 11.75 0.79 3.26
CA VAL A 263 11.82 1.81 4.31
C VAL A 263 11.06 1.46 5.59
N GLY A 264 10.47 0.26 5.66
CA GLY A 264 9.63 -0.16 6.77
C GLY A 264 8.26 0.51 6.76
N PHE A 265 7.45 0.16 7.75
CA PHE A 265 6.05 0.57 7.82
C PHE A 265 5.88 2.07 8.05
N GLN A 266 4.89 2.66 7.40
CA GLN A 266 4.50 4.06 7.55
C GLN A 266 3.01 4.15 7.86
N ARG A 267 2.63 5.20 8.59
CA ARG A 267 1.23 5.47 8.93
C ARG A 267 0.36 5.70 7.70
N MET A 268 0.95 6.26 6.64
CA MET A 268 0.25 6.70 5.42
C MET A 268 -0.62 5.63 4.76
N TYR A 269 -0.25 4.36 4.88
CA TYR A 269 -1.00 3.23 4.31
C TYR A 269 -1.49 2.26 5.39
N SER A 270 -1.41 2.67 6.65
CA SER A 270 -1.94 1.92 7.80
C SER A 270 -3.42 2.23 7.97
N VAL A 271 -4.28 1.33 7.53
CA VAL A 271 -5.74 1.32 7.78
C VAL A 271 -5.96 1.12 9.30
N PRO A 272 -6.79 1.93 10.00
CA PRO A 272 -8.21 2.15 9.72
C PRO A 272 -8.61 3.60 9.39
N CYS A 273 -9.76 3.76 8.73
CA CYS A 273 -10.42 5.05 8.50
C CYS A 273 -10.77 5.80 9.80
N ASP A 274 -10.76 5.13 10.96
CA ASP A 274 -10.98 5.77 12.26
C ASP A 274 -9.88 5.35 13.25
N PRO A 275 -8.85 6.20 13.49
CA PRO A 275 -7.74 5.89 14.36
C PRO A 275 -8.12 6.01 15.86
N LYS A 276 -8.98 5.12 16.33
CA LYS A 276 -9.53 5.11 17.71
C LYS A 276 -8.48 5.13 18.82
N TYR A 277 -7.32 4.54 18.55
CA TYR A 277 -6.28 4.30 19.56
C TYR A 277 -5.05 5.20 19.35
N GLY A 278 -5.08 6.10 18.37
CA GLY A 278 -4.02 7.06 18.14
C GLY A 278 -3.59 7.18 16.67
N VAL A 279 -2.87 8.26 16.41
CA VAL A 279 -2.36 8.74 15.13
C VAL A 279 -1.03 8.01 14.82
N GLY A 280 -1.08 6.69 14.71
CA GLY A 280 0.10 5.82 14.54
C GLY A 280 -0.04 4.75 13.46
N ILE A 281 0.84 3.75 13.51
CA ILE A 281 0.89 2.59 12.60
C ILE A 281 0.27 1.40 13.32
N TYR A 282 -0.78 0.85 12.74
CA TYR A 282 -1.64 -0.16 13.32
C TYR A 282 -1.21 -1.56 12.88
N PHE A 283 -1.11 -2.45 13.87
CA PHE A 283 -0.87 -3.87 13.68
C PHE A 283 -1.93 -4.66 14.45
N THR A 284 -2.31 -5.80 13.91
CA THR A 284 -3.26 -6.72 14.55
C THR A 284 -2.60 -8.05 14.85
N LYS A 285 -2.95 -8.65 15.98
CA LYS A 285 -2.67 -10.06 16.29
C LYS A 285 -3.66 -11.00 15.62
N ASN A 286 -4.85 -10.50 15.30
CA ASN A 286 -6.00 -11.27 14.86
C ASN A 286 -6.18 -11.19 13.33
N LEU A 287 -5.82 -12.27 12.63
CA LEU A 287 -5.99 -12.41 11.18
C LEU A 287 -7.47 -12.43 10.73
N LYS A 288 -8.40 -12.83 11.60
CA LYS A 288 -9.84 -12.82 11.28
C LYS A 288 -10.35 -11.39 11.06
N ASN A 289 -9.80 -10.42 11.79
CA ASN A 289 -10.14 -9.01 11.61
C ASN A 289 -9.74 -8.56 10.19
N LEU A 290 -8.53 -8.92 9.72
CA LEU A 290 -8.11 -8.62 8.35
C LEU A 290 -9.05 -9.25 7.32
N ALA A 291 -9.39 -10.54 7.48
CA ALA A 291 -10.32 -11.22 6.58
C ALA A 291 -11.71 -10.56 6.54
N TYR A 292 -12.21 -10.10 7.70
CA TYR A 292 -13.49 -9.41 7.80
C TYR A 292 -13.47 -8.04 7.09
N GLN A 293 -12.39 -7.26 7.23
CA GLN A 293 -12.26 -5.98 6.52
C GLN A 293 -12.24 -6.17 5.01
N VAL A 294 -11.53 -7.19 4.52
CA VAL A 294 -11.49 -7.55 3.08
C VAL A 294 -12.85 -7.98 2.57
N LYS A 295 -13.66 -8.70 3.36
CA LYS A 295 -15.02 -9.09 2.96
C LYS A 295 -15.99 -7.91 2.84
N LYS A 296 -15.71 -6.77 3.48
CA LYS A 296 -16.52 -5.55 3.36
C LYS A 296 -16.24 -4.76 2.09
N THR A 297 -15.09 -4.98 1.46
CA THR A 297 -14.77 -4.37 0.17
C THR A 297 -15.35 -5.23 -0.96
N PRO A 298 -16.14 -4.67 -1.88
CA PRO A 298 -16.98 -5.43 -2.82
C PRO A 298 -16.21 -6.16 -3.95
N THR A 299 -14.89 -6.09 -3.99
CA THR A 299 -14.06 -6.75 -5.00
C THR A 299 -13.80 -8.20 -4.60
N THR A 300 -14.61 -9.11 -5.15
CA THR A 300 -14.44 -10.55 -4.97
C THR A 300 -13.31 -11.03 -5.91
N ASP A 301 -12.32 -11.77 -5.39
CA ASP A 301 -11.14 -12.32 -6.09
C ASP A 301 -9.89 -11.41 -6.20
N GLU A 302 -9.83 -10.29 -5.48
CA GLU A 302 -8.62 -9.46 -5.43
C GLU A 302 -7.52 -10.08 -4.55
N LEU A 303 -6.26 -9.99 -4.98
CA LEU A 303 -5.12 -10.36 -4.15
C LEU A 303 -5.06 -9.46 -2.92
N ILE A 304 -4.78 -10.06 -1.77
CA ILE A 304 -4.48 -9.33 -0.54
C ILE A 304 -3.03 -9.55 -0.14
N TYR A 305 -2.42 -8.49 0.35
CA TYR A 305 -1.02 -8.46 0.74
C TYR A 305 -0.95 -8.18 2.24
N VAL A 306 -0.58 -9.20 3.00
CA VAL A 306 -0.49 -9.14 4.46
C VAL A 306 0.96 -9.28 4.86
N PHE A 307 1.51 -8.22 5.45
CA PHE A 307 2.82 -8.28 6.07
C PHE A 307 2.73 -8.90 7.45
N GLU A 308 3.63 -9.82 7.73
CA GLU A 308 3.97 -10.25 9.07
C GLU A 308 5.25 -9.52 9.51
N ALA A 309 5.18 -8.89 10.68
CA ALA A 309 6.26 -8.09 11.22
C ALA A 309 6.61 -8.50 12.64
N GLU A 310 7.89 -8.38 13.00
CA GLU A 310 8.29 -8.29 14.39
C GLU A 310 8.15 -6.83 14.84
N VAL A 311 7.31 -6.58 15.85
CA VAL A 311 6.98 -5.23 16.32
C VAL A 311 7.44 -5.04 17.76
N LEU A 312 8.25 -4.03 18.02
CA LEU A 312 8.67 -3.59 19.35
C LEU A 312 7.51 -2.88 20.05
N THR A 313 6.65 -3.66 20.69
CA THR A 313 5.52 -3.13 21.47
C THR A 313 5.96 -2.60 22.83
N GLY A 314 7.06 -3.14 23.39
CA GLY A 314 7.62 -2.74 24.68
C GLY A 314 6.56 -2.64 25.78
N SER A 315 6.65 -1.59 26.59
CA SER A 315 5.59 -1.21 27.51
C SER A 315 4.45 -0.54 26.74
N PHE A 316 3.20 -0.85 27.09
CA PHE A 316 2.03 -0.29 26.42
C PHE A 316 0.93 0.12 27.40
N CYS A 317 0.11 1.07 26.97
CA CYS A 317 -1.09 1.52 27.67
C CYS A 317 -2.29 1.55 26.73
N GLN A 318 -3.48 1.81 27.29
CA GLN A 318 -4.69 2.02 26.50
C GLN A 318 -4.49 3.21 25.55
N GLY A 319 -4.82 3.02 24.26
CA GLY A 319 -4.77 4.07 23.27
C GLY A 319 -5.99 4.99 23.29
N HIS A 320 -5.80 6.20 22.79
CA HIS A 320 -6.82 7.23 22.64
C HIS A 320 -6.64 7.96 21.30
N GLN A 321 -7.73 8.41 20.69
CA GLN A 321 -7.74 9.00 19.34
C GLN A 321 -6.78 10.18 19.18
N LEU A 322 -6.58 10.97 20.26
CA LEU A 322 -5.69 12.13 20.29
C LEU A 322 -4.20 11.78 20.49
N ASN A 323 -3.84 10.51 20.70
CA ASN A 323 -2.43 10.14 20.87
C ASN A 323 -1.68 10.35 19.55
N ILE A 324 -0.75 11.30 19.52
CA ILE A 324 0.24 11.46 18.43
C ILE A 324 1.60 10.84 18.78
N VAL A 325 1.80 10.53 20.06
CA VAL A 325 2.91 9.78 20.64
C VAL A 325 2.36 8.95 21.81
N PRO A 326 3.07 7.88 22.24
CA PRO A 326 2.68 7.15 23.43
C PRO A 326 2.67 8.06 24.69
N PRO A 327 1.68 7.91 25.58
CA PRO A 327 1.64 8.62 26.86
C PRO A 327 2.87 8.37 27.75
N PRO A 328 3.21 9.30 28.65
CA PRO A 328 4.22 9.09 29.69
C PRO A 328 3.81 7.97 30.65
N LEU A 329 4.79 7.26 31.25
CA LEU A 329 4.52 6.16 32.21
C LEU A 329 3.78 6.65 33.47
N SER A 330 4.01 7.90 33.84
CA SER A 330 3.34 8.61 34.92
C SER A 330 3.26 10.11 34.59
N PRO A 331 2.30 10.86 35.15
CA PRO A 331 2.22 12.30 34.90
C PRO A 331 3.54 13.02 35.25
N GLY A 332 4.17 13.66 34.27
CA GLY A 332 5.45 14.36 34.43
C GLY A 332 6.70 13.50 34.29
N ASP A 333 6.56 12.19 34.01
CA ASP A 333 7.71 11.32 33.72
C ASP A 333 8.36 11.70 32.37
N ARG A 334 9.68 11.51 32.29
CA ARG A 334 10.45 11.69 31.06
C ARG A 334 10.35 10.47 30.16
N GLU A 335 10.02 9.32 30.74
CA GLU A 335 9.82 8.09 29.98
C GLU A 335 8.36 7.90 29.58
N SER A 336 8.16 7.53 28.32
CA SER A 336 6.86 7.18 27.75
C SER A 336 6.75 5.69 27.53
N HIS A 337 5.51 5.22 27.44
CA HIS A 337 5.22 3.91 26.87
C HIS A 337 5.85 3.77 25.48
N ASP A 338 6.10 2.53 25.04
CA ASP A 338 6.67 2.26 23.72
C ASP A 338 5.56 2.12 22.65
N SER A 339 4.36 1.70 23.03
CA SER A 339 3.19 1.59 22.14
C SER A 339 1.86 1.80 22.88
N VAL A 340 0.76 1.84 22.14
CA VAL A 340 -0.60 1.85 22.71
C VAL A 340 -1.44 0.72 22.14
N VAL A 341 -2.45 0.27 22.88
CA VAL A 341 -3.29 -0.89 22.53
C VAL A 341 -4.79 -0.59 22.64
N ASP A 342 -5.58 -1.45 22.02
CA ASP A 342 -7.05 -1.44 22.11
C ASP A 342 -7.59 -1.92 23.47
N ASN A 343 -6.92 -2.88 24.11
CA ASN A 343 -7.27 -3.36 25.43
C ASN A 343 -6.02 -3.84 26.18
N VAL A 344 -5.72 -3.25 27.33
CA VAL A 344 -4.50 -3.59 28.09
C VAL A 344 -4.51 -5.02 28.63
N SER A 345 -5.66 -5.59 28.96
CA SER A 345 -5.78 -6.95 29.52
C SER A 345 -5.64 -8.03 28.44
N SER A 346 -6.13 -7.78 27.23
CA SER A 346 -6.04 -8.70 26.10
C SER A 346 -5.90 -7.91 24.78
N PRO A 347 -4.69 -7.44 24.46
CA PRO A 347 -4.48 -6.60 23.29
C PRO A 347 -4.60 -7.39 21.99
N GLU A 348 -5.50 -6.96 21.10
CA GLU A 348 -5.59 -7.47 19.73
C GLU A 348 -4.97 -6.50 18.72
N ILE A 349 -4.99 -5.21 19.02
CA ILE A 349 -4.44 -4.14 18.17
C ILE A 349 -3.32 -3.44 18.91
N PHE A 350 -2.21 -3.26 18.23
CA PHE A 350 -1.07 -2.47 18.70
C PHE A 350 -0.84 -1.30 17.75
N VAL A 351 -0.61 -0.13 18.31
CA VAL A 351 -0.29 1.09 17.57
C VAL A 351 1.09 1.58 17.99
N ILE A 352 2.01 1.62 17.02
CA ILE A 352 3.36 2.17 17.18
C ILE A 352 3.45 3.54 16.48
N PHE A 353 4.41 4.37 16.90
CA PHE A 353 4.54 5.74 16.39
C PHE A 353 5.82 5.97 15.59
N SER A 354 6.65 4.93 15.42
CA SER A 354 7.86 4.97 14.61
C SER A 354 7.96 3.73 13.73
N GLY A 355 8.14 3.90 12.42
CA GLY A 355 8.26 2.79 11.47
C GLY A 355 9.40 1.81 11.78
N THR A 356 10.47 2.30 12.41
CA THR A 356 11.61 1.47 12.85
C THR A 356 11.36 0.63 14.10
N GLN A 357 10.20 0.77 14.75
CA GLN A 357 9.75 -0.17 15.78
C GLN A 357 9.17 -1.44 15.18
N ALA A 358 9.04 -1.54 13.84
CA ALA A 358 8.55 -2.74 13.18
C ALA A 358 9.52 -3.19 12.09
N LEU A 359 9.82 -4.47 12.08
CA LEU A 359 10.64 -5.14 11.08
C LEU A 359 9.74 -6.05 10.24
N PRO A 360 9.50 -5.76 8.95
CA PRO A 360 8.85 -6.69 8.05
C PRO A 360 9.66 -7.99 7.97
N ARG A 361 9.02 -9.14 8.15
CA ARG A 361 9.66 -10.46 8.10
C ARG A 361 9.18 -11.26 6.89
N TYR A 362 7.86 -11.29 6.70
CA TYR A 362 7.23 -12.04 5.62
C TYR A 362 6.14 -11.21 4.95
N LEU A 363 6.01 -11.38 3.63
CA LEU A 363 4.85 -10.94 2.88
C LEU A 363 4.03 -12.18 2.48
N TRP A 364 2.79 -12.22 2.97
CA TRP A 364 1.80 -13.22 2.63
C TRP A 364 0.89 -12.67 1.54
N THR A 365 0.90 -13.29 0.36
CA THR A 365 -0.05 -13.00 -0.72
C THR A 365 -1.19 -14.01 -0.63
N CYS A 366 -2.42 -13.53 -0.46
CA CYS A 366 -3.58 -14.38 -0.23
C CYS A 366 -4.77 -13.97 -1.11
N ILE A 367 -5.80 -14.80 -1.14
CA ILE A 367 -7.12 -14.50 -1.72
C ILE A 367 -8.17 -14.79 -0.63
N PRO A 368 -9.18 -13.92 -0.42
CA PRO A 368 -10.25 -14.18 0.55
C PRO A 368 -11.07 -15.42 0.16
N ASP A 369 -11.39 -16.25 1.14
CA ASP A 369 -12.16 -17.47 0.93
C ASP A 369 -13.67 -17.19 0.82
N ARG A 370 -14.34 -17.92 -0.07
CA ARG A 370 -15.75 -17.71 -0.47
C ARG A 370 -16.77 -18.30 0.50
N VAL A 371 -16.42 -18.45 1.78
CA VAL A 371 -17.36 -19.02 2.75
C VAL A 371 -18.45 -17.98 3.04
N GLN A 372 -19.69 -18.28 2.61
CA GLN A 372 -20.92 -17.57 2.98
C GLN A 372 -20.98 -17.45 4.52
N PRO A 373 -21.54 -16.36 5.07
CA PRO A 373 -21.70 -16.24 6.52
C PRO A 373 -22.58 -17.40 7.00
N GLN A 374 -22.00 -18.36 7.72
CA GLN A 374 -22.77 -19.16 8.66
C GLN A 374 -23.05 -18.26 9.86
N ASP A 375 -24.33 -18.16 10.23
CA ASP A 375 -24.83 -17.51 11.44
C ASP A 375 -24.25 -18.20 12.70
N ASP A 376 -23.00 -17.92 13.02
CA ASP A 376 -22.46 -18.19 14.35
C ASP A 376 -22.70 -16.97 15.22
N SER A 377 -23.96 -16.87 15.66
CA SER A 377 -24.42 -16.08 16.80
C SER A 377 -23.73 -16.58 18.07
N ALA A 378 -22.48 -16.18 18.31
CA ALA A 378 -21.88 -16.18 19.64
C ALA A 378 -20.64 -15.26 19.66
N GLY A 379 -20.84 -14.02 20.16
CA GLY A 379 -19.75 -13.17 20.65
C GLY A 379 -19.23 -12.08 19.69
N LEU A 380 -20.11 -11.32 19.04
CA LEU A 380 -19.74 -10.02 18.46
C LEU A 380 -20.20 -8.88 19.38
N MET A 381 -19.25 -8.14 19.94
CA MET A 381 -19.55 -6.79 20.44
C MET A 381 -19.85 -5.90 19.23
N MET A 382 -21.14 -5.62 19.06
CA MET A 382 -21.65 -4.60 18.17
C MET A 382 -21.01 -3.24 18.51
N LEU A 383 -20.15 -2.73 17.63
CA LEU A 383 -19.95 -1.30 17.52
C LEU A 383 -21.22 -0.75 16.87
N SER A 384 -22.18 -0.37 17.70
CA SER A 384 -23.42 0.26 17.26
C SER A 384 -23.10 1.55 16.53
N SER A 385 -23.30 1.55 15.22
CA SER A 385 -23.62 2.74 14.46
C SER A 385 -24.98 3.24 14.95
N GLN A 386 -25.02 4.31 15.76
CA GLN A 386 -26.29 5.00 15.95
C GLN A 386 -26.63 5.75 14.67
N GLN A 387 -27.80 5.43 14.10
CA GLN A 387 -28.35 6.13 12.95
C GLN A 387 -28.75 7.58 13.30
N PRO A 388 -28.80 8.46 12.29
CA PRO A 388 -29.16 9.86 12.44
C PRO A 388 -30.67 10.02 12.38
N TRP A 389 -31.31 10.43 13.47
CA TRP A 389 -32.66 10.99 13.42
C TRP A 389 -32.58 12.49 13.64
N GLY A 390 -32.87 13.22 12.57
CA GLY A 390 -33.00 14.67 12.62
C GLY A 390 -34.30 15.11 13.29
N ARG A 391 -34.32 16.37 13.69
CA ARG A 391 -35.34 17.34 13.31
C ARG A 391 -34.92 18.72 13.80
N PHE A 392 -34.92 19.65 12.86
CA PHE A 392 -35.03 21.07 13.13
C PHE A 392 -36.18 21.33 14.11
N SER A 393 -35.94 22.18 15.10
CA SER A 393 -37.01 22.92 15.78
C SER A 393 -36.60 24.39 15.83
N SER A 394 -37.29 25.14 14.99
CA SER A 394 -37.37 26.58 14.94
C SER A 394 -38.00 27.16 16.21
N GLY A 395 -37.44 28.27 16.70
CA GLY A 395 -38.16 29.37 17.35
C GLY A 395 -38.64 29.19 18.79
N SER A 396 -38.14 30.04 19.69
CA SER A 396 -38.92 31.17 20.21
C SER A 396 -38.03 32.16 20.99
N SER A 397 -38.41 33.43 20.86
CA SER A 397 -38.03 34.58 21.68
C SER A 397 -38.90 34.63 22.96
N VAL A 398 -38.57 35.60 23.85
CA VAL A 398 -39.26 36.13 25.04
C VAL A 398 -39.31 35.19 26.26
N ASP A 399 -38.88 35.53 27.47
CA ASP A 399 -38.54 36.79 28.18
C ASP A 399 -37.11 36.79 28.77
#